data_AF-A0A1Y1LS59-F1
#
_entry.id   AF-A0A1Y1LS59-F1
#
_cell.length_a   1.000
_cell.length_b   1.000
_cell.length_c   1.000
_cell.angle_alpha   90.00
_cell.angle_beta   90.00
_cell.angle_gamma   90.00
#
_symmetry.space_group_name_H-M   'P 1'
#
loop_
_entity.id
_entity.type
_entity.pdbx_description
1 polymer ?
#
loop_
_entity_poly.entity_id
_entity_poly.type
_entity_poly.pdbx_seq_one_letter_code
_entity_poly.pdbx_strand_id
1 'polypeptide(L)'
;HKDIRCPGGFGEGQSKSFGNKTSTARQKEHQLITAPKIIGLVFFGRRATVSILDCYLKRNLVSNGGLLDEVVWLQRTNDEQDLALLDRLLESEPQYSRQVIDDANAYDFASSYNIIDDGNMYIKIDDDIVFIEDNAIRSIVCTKLARPDFYVVSANVVNQPMISWIHWNLGAVRPYLPETEDKYPAPEPG
;
A
#
# COMPACT_ATOMS: atom_id res chain seq x y z
N HIS A 1 9.63 18.30 -3.25
CA HIS A 1 8.58 18.33 -4.27
C HIS A 1 9.14 17.74 -5.55
N LYS A 2 8.33 16.98 -6.30
CA LYS A 2 8.72 16.34 -7.57
C LYS A 2 7.55 16.30 -8.53
N ASP A 3 7.81 16.38 -9.83
CA ASP A 3 6.74 16.27 -10.82
C ASP A 3 6.46 14.80 -11.14
N ILE A 4 5.19 14.42 -11.06
CA ILE A 4 4.74 13.07 -11.35
C ILE A 4 3.74 13.08 -12.50
N ARG A 5 3.75 11.98 -13.26
CA ARG A 5 2.85 11.78 -14.39
C ARG A 5 1.61 10.99 -13.93
N CYS A 6 0.48 11.66 -13.85
CA CYS A 6 -0.81 11.05 -13.52
C CYS A 6 -1.65 10.86 -14.78
N PRO A 7 -2.34 9.72 -14.97
CA PRO A 7 -3.25 9.57 -16.10
C PRO A 7 -4.39 10.58 -16.00
N GLY A 8 -4.83 11.14 -17.13
CA GLY A 8 -5.94 12.09 -17.16
C GLY A 8 -7.27 11.44 -16.73
N GLY A 9 -8.10 12.23 -16.05
CA GLY A 9 -9.44 11.80 -15.58
C GLY A 9 -9.46 11.05 -14.24
N PHE A 10 -8.34 10.98 -13.51
CA PHE A 10 -8.33 10.47 -12.14
C PHE A 10 -9.13 11.39 -11.21
N GLY A 11 -10.07 10.83 -10.44
CA GLY A 11 -10.92 11.58 -9.51
C GLY A 11 -12.22 12.15 -10.09
N GLU A 12 -12.46 12.01 -11.40
CA GLU A 12 -13.81 12.12 -11.98
C GLU A 12 -14.56 10.83 -11.64
N GLY A 13 -15.59 10.92 -10.79
CA GLY A 13 -16.45 9.78 -10.52
C GLY A 13 -16.97 9.19 -11.83
N GLN A 14 -16.91 7.86 -11.98
CA GLN A 14 -17.56 7.16 -13.09
C GLN A 14 -19.09 7.22 -12.92
N SER A 15 -19.66 8.41 -13.01
CA SER A 15 -21.09 8.63 -13.21
C SER A 15 -21.26 9.21 -14.60
N LYS A 16 -21.02 8.38 -15.61
CA LYS A 16 -21.52 8.64 -16.96
C LYS A 16 -22.25 7.38 -17.39
N SER A 17 -23.57 7.51 -17.39
CA SER A 17 -24.53 6.64 -18.07
C SER A 17 -23.91 5.96 -19.29
N PHE A 18 -24.12 4.64 -19.42
CA PHE A 18 -23.84 3.84 -20.61
C PHE A 18 -24.72 4.32 -21.78
N GLY A 19 -24.46 5.54 -22.26
CA GLY A 19 -24.98 6.07 -23.51
C GLY A 19 -23.89 5.93 -24.56
N ASN A 20 -24.20 5.18 -25.62
CA ASN A 20 -23.36 4.98 -26.81
C ASN A 20 -22.55 6.23 -27.17
N LYS A 21 -21.23 6.16 -26.97
CA LYS A 21 -20.28 7.09 -27.59
C LYS A 21 -19.30 6.30 -28.43
N THR A 22 -19.43 6.55 -29.73
CA THR A 22 -18.50 6.18 -30.79
C THR A 22 -17.05 6.30 -30.36
N SER A 23 -16.32 5.22 -30.60
CA SER A 23 -14.88 5.07 -30.40
C SER A 23 -14.09 6.10 -31.22
N THR A 24 -13.69 7.18 -30.57
CA THR A 24 -12.41 7.84 -30.85
C THR A 24 -11.51 7.56 -29.66
N ALA A 25 -10.35 6.96 -29.93
CA ALA A 25 -9.34 6.68 -28.91
C ALA A 25 -8.94 8.00 -28.24
N ARG A 26 -9.55 8.30 -27.09
CA ARG A 26 -9.06 9.33 -26.17
C ARG A 26 -7.66 8.87 -25.77
N GLN A 27 -6.64 9.49 -26.36
CA GLN A 27 -5.32 9.49 -25.75
C GLN A 27 -5.55 9.91 -24.29
N LYS A 28 -5.26 8.99 -23.35
CA LYS A 28 -5.26 9.33 -21.92
C LYS A 28 -4.13 10.32 -21.74
N GLU A 29 -4.44 11.59 -21.91
CA GLU A 29 -3.51 12.69 -21.75
C GLU A 29 -3.03 12.63 -20.29
N HIS A 30 -1.74 12.43 -20.09
CA HIS A 30 -1.20 12.37 -18.74
C HIS A 30 -0.93 13.80 -18.28
N GLN A 31 -1.44 14.15 -17.10
CA GLN A 31 -1.17 15.44 -16.48
C GLN A 31 0.11 15.34 -15.66
N LEU A 32 1.02 16.31 -15.85
CA LEU A 32 2.13 16.54 -14.94
C LEU A 32 1.61 17.29 -13.73
N ILE A 33 1.81 16.73 -12.54
CA ILE A 33 1.37 17.31 -11.28
C ILE A 33 2.56 17.33 -10.32
N THR A 34 2.80 18.47 -9.68
CA THR A 34 3.83 18.58 -8.63
C THR A 34 3.32 17.95 -7.34
N ALA A 35 4.04 16.92 -6.88
CA ALA A 35 3.76 16.21 -5.66
C ALA A 35 4.68 16.68 -4.51
N PRO A 36 4.21 16.70 -3.26
CA PRO A 36 5.08 16.78 -2.09
C PRO A 36 5.95 15.53 -1.96
N LYS A 37 6.74 15.46 -0.89
CA LYS A 37 7.41 14.20 -0.51
C LYS A 37 6.35 13.16 -0.12
N ILE A 38 6.48 11.94 -0.64
CA ILE A 38 5.54 10.84 -0.44
C ILE A 38 6.21 9.79 0.45
N ILE A 39 5.64 9.53 1.61
CA ILE A 39 6.23 8.69 2.65
C ILE A 39 5.31 7.50 2.92
N GLY A 40 5.83 6.29 2.81
CA GLY A 40 5.15 5.07 3.24
C GLY A 40 5.26 4.94 4.76
N LEU A 41 4.15 4.97 5.48
CA LEU A 41 4.09 4.78 6.92
C LEU A 41 3.61 3.36 7.20
N VAL A 42 4.55 2.47 7.52
CA VAL A 42 4.29 1.02 7.57
C VAL A 42 4.28 0.57 9.02
N PHE A 43 3.17 0.00 9.48
CA PHE A 43 3.16 -0.64 10.80
C PHE A 43 4.15 -1.81 10.84
N PHE A 44 4.67 -2.18 12.00
CA PHE A 44 5.61 -3.30 12.09
C PHE A 44 5.44 -4.09 13.39
N GLY A 45 5.02 -5.36 13.23
CA GLY A 45 4.99 -6.38 14.28
C GLY A 45 4.73 -7.80 13.78
N ARG A 46 4.62 -8.03 12.45
CA ARG A 46 4.32 -9.34 11.85
C ARG A 46 5.37 -9.76 10.82
N ARG A 47 6.47 -10.32 11.31
CA ARG A 47 7.64 -10.71 10.51
C ARG A 47 7.33 -11.51 9.23
N ALA A 48 6.41 -12.47 9.29
CA ALA A 48 6.14 -13.37 8.16
C ALA A 48 5.62 -12.62 6.93
N THR A 49 4.61 -11.76 7.11
CA THR A 49 4.01 -10.98 6.02
C THR A 49 4.90 -9.81 5.59
N VAL A 50 5.64 -9.21 6.51
CA VAL A 50 6.59 -8.13 6.18
C VAL A 50 7.65 -8.60 5.19
N SER A 51 8.13 -9.84 5.28
CA SER A 51 9.11 -10.36 4.33
C SER A 51 8.59 -10.37 2.88
N ILE A 52 7.28 -10.49 2.67
CA ILE A 52 6.62 -10.39 1.36
C ILE A 52 6.42 -8.92 0.98
N LEU A 53 5.97 -8.11 1.93
CA LEU A 53 5.69 -6.68 1.73
C LEU A 53 6.94 -5.88 1.29
N ASP A 54 8.11 -6.21 1.83
CA ASP A 54 9.39 -5.56 1.50
C ASP A 54 9.63 -5.45 -0.01
N CYS A 55 9.38 -6.53 -0.77
CA CYS A 55 9.55 -6.52 -2.22
C CYS A 55 8.67 -5.47 -2.91
N TYR A 56 7.42 -5.33 -2.47
CA TYR A 56 6.49 -4.34 -3.03
C TYR A 56 6.88 -2.91 -2.63
N LEU A 57 7.36 -2.70 -1.41
CA LEU A 57 7.84 -1.40 -0.96
C LEU A 57 9.08 -0.98 -1.75
N LYS A 58 10.08 -1.86 -1.89
CA LYS A 58 11.29 -1.62 -2.69
C LYS A 58 10.95 -1.26 -4.12
N ARG A 59 10.06 -2.01 -4.77
CA ARG A 59 9.61 -1.70 -6.14
C ARG A 59 8.95 -0.32 -6.26
N ASN A 60 8.32 0.15 -5.18
CA ASN A 60 7.64 1.43 -5.15
C ASN A 60 8.51 2.59 -4.63
N LEU A 61 9.77 2.36 -4.26
CA LEU A 61 10.73 3.42 -3.98
C LEU A 61 11.09 4.20 -5.25
N VAL A 62 11.34 5.51 -5.11
CA VAL A 62 11.76 6.34 -6.26
C VAL A 62 13.07 5.85 -6.87
N SER A 63 14.00 5.32 -6.06
CA SER A 63 15.24 4.70 -6.52
C SER A 63 15.02 3.53 -7.50
N ASN A 64 13.86 2.89 -7.42
CA ASN A 64 13.44 1.75 -8.24
C ASN A 64 12.32 2.11 -9.24
N GLY A 65 12.11 3.40 -9.51
CA GLY A 65 11.11 3.88 -10.48
C GLY A 65 9.69 4.02 -9.95
N GLY A 66 9.49 3.83 -8.64
CA GLY A 66 8.23 4.06 -7.95
C GLY A 66 8.01 5.51 -7.52
N LEU A 67 7.16 5.72 -6.50
CA LEU A 67 6.76 7.05 -6.03
C LEU A 67 7.09 7.32 -4.55
N LEU A 68 7.43 6.33 -3.74
CA LEU A 68 7.76 6.49 -2.33
C LEU A 68 9.16 7.08 -2.19
N ASP A 69 9.27 8.28 -1.63
CA ASP A 69 10.55 8.91 -1.31
C ASP A 69 11.24 8.18 -0.17
N GLU A 70 10.47 7.81 0.86
CA GLU A 70 10.93 7.12 2.06
C GLU A 70 9.87 6.13 2.55
N VAL A 71 10.33 5.19 3.37
CA VAL A 71 9.47 4.30 4.15
C VAL A 71 9.88 4.41 5.62
N VAL A 72 8.92 4.74 6.47
CA VAL A 72 9.08 4.77 7.91
C VAL A 72 8.37 3.55 8.51
N TRP A 73 9.14 2.67 9.12
CA TRP A 73 8.65 1.51 9.85
C TRP A 73 8.29 1.93 11.28
N LEU A 74 7.00 1.83 11.61
CA LEU A 74 6.46 2.08 12.93
C LEU A 74 6.63 0.81 13.79
N GLN A 75 7.73 0.74 14.52
CA GLN A 75 8.06 -0.38 15.39
C GLN A 75 7.09 -0.41 16.58
N ARG A 76 6.26 -1.44 16.66
CA ARG A 76 5.30 -1.70 17.75
C ARG A 76 5.48 -3.08 18.38
N THR A 77 6.69 -3.61 18.31
CA THR A 77 7.08 -4.91 18.85
C THR A 77 8.38 -4.76 19.62
N ASN A 78 8.52 -5.58 20.66
CA ASN A 78 9.75 -5.76 21.43
C ASN A 78 10.33 -7.17 21.24
N ASP A 79 9.75 -7.98 20.34
CA ASP A 79 10.26 -9.31 20.02
C ASP A 79 11.61 -9.21 19.30
N GLU A 80 12.64 -9.88 19.84
CA GLU A 80 14.00 -9.79 19.32
C GLU A 80 14.14 -10.26 17.88
N GLN A 81 13.33 -11.24 17.45
CA GLN A 81 13.41 -11.77 16.10
C GLN A 81 12.73 -10.85 15.08
N ASP A 82 11.66 -10.17 15.48
CA ASP A 82 11.06 -9.10 14.69
C ASP A 82 12.05 -7.93 14.54
N LEU A 83 12.68 -7.50 15.64
CA LEU A 83 13.68 -6.43 15.62
C LEU A 83 14.89 -6.78 14.74
N ALA A 84 15.36 -8.02 14.78
CA ALA A 84 16.43 -8.49 13.89
C ALA A 84 16.01 -8.54 12.41
N LEU A 85 14.73 -8.72 12.09
CA LEU A 85 14.25 -8.50 10.72
C LEU A 85 14.28 -7.01 10.39
N LEU A 86 13.76 -6.15 11.27
CA LEU A 86 13.72 -4.71 11.03
C LEU A 86 15.11 -4.13 10.78
N ASP A 87 16.10 -4.52 11.57
CA ASP A 87 17.49 -4.10 11.38
C ASP A 87 17.99 -4.45 9.97
N ARG A 88 17.75 -5.68 9.51
CA ARG A 88 18.11 -6.11 8.15
C ARG A 88 17.37 -5.33 7.06
N LEU A 89 16.10 -4.97 7.28
CA LEU A 89 15.34 -4.16 6.32
C LEU A 89 15.96 -2.76 6.20
N LEU A 90 16.29 -2.13 7.32
CA LEU A 90 16.89 -0.79 7.37
C LEU A 90 18.30 -0.77 6.76
N GLU A 91 19.07 -1.85 6.91
CA GLU A 91 20.37 -2.00 6.25
C GLU A 91 20.24 -2.20 4.73
N SER A 92 19.11 -2.73 4.27
CA SER A 92 18.92 -3.06 2.85
C SER A 92 18.59 -1.87 1.96
N GLU A 93 18.01 -0.80 2.51
CA GLU A 93 17.60 0.38 1.75
C GLU A 93 17.88 1.68 2.54
N PRO A 94 18.63 2.65 1.99
CA PRO A 94 18.94 3.88 2.69
C PRO A 94 17.72 4.79 2.91
N GLN A 95 16.62 4.52 2.18
CA GLN A 95 15.36 5.26 2.29
C GLN A 95 14.43 4.69 3.37
N TYR A 96 14.84 3.63 4.06
CA TYR A 96 14.09 3.04 5.15
C TYR A 96 14.57 3.61 6.49
N SER A 97 13.63 4.03 7.33
CA SER A 97 13.90 4.49 8.68
C SER A 97 12.95 3.81 9.67
N ARG A 98 13.33 3.83 10.95
CA ARG A 98 12.49 3.34 12.04
C ARG A 98 11.97 4.49 12.87
N GLN A 99 10.72 4.35 13.29
CA GLN A 99 10.16 5.12 14.39
C GLN A 99 9.72 4.13 15.47
N VAL A 100 10.30 4.27 16.66
CA VAL A 100 9.84 3.53 17.83
C VAL A 100 8.58 4.22 18.34
N ILE A 101 7.49 3.45 18.47
CA ILE A 101 6.26 3.93 19.07
C ILE A 101 6.22 3.39 20.51
N ASP A 102 6.27 4.31 21.47
CA ASP A 102 6.21 3.98 22.89
C ASP A 102 4.79 3.48 23.22
N ASP A 103 4.68 2.16 23.39
CA ASP A 103 3.39 1.48 23.51
C ASP A 103 3.00 1.25 24.98
N ALA A 104 3.05 2.31 25.80
CA ALA A 104 2.56 2.27 27.18
C ALA A 104 1.07 1.84 27.26
N ASN A 105 0.33 1.94 26.15
CA ASN A 105 -1.02 1.40 25.99
C ASN A 105 -1.20 0.79 24.60
N ALA A 106 -1.17 -0.55 24.49
CA ALA A 106 -1.33 -1.34 23.26
C ALA A 106 -2.57 -1.01 22.38
N TYR A 107 -3.52 -0.24 22.92
CA TYR A 107 -4.74 0.18 22.24
C TYR A 107 -4.64 1.58 21.61
N ASP A 108 -3.59 2.35 21.90
CA ASP A 108 -3.38 3.67 21.33
C ASP A 108 -2.63 3.58 20.01
N PHE A 109 -3.42 3.45 18.94
CA PHE A 109 -2.93 3.52 17.56
C PHE A 109 -2.79 4.96 17.06
N ALA A 110 -3.49 5.91 17.68
CA ALA A 110 -3.53 7.30 17.20
C ALA A 110 -2.17 7.99 17.42
N SER A 111 -1.49 7.72 18.53
CA SER A 111 -0.15 8.25 18.79
C SER A 111 0.92 7.83 17.77
N SER A 112 0.67 6.76 17.01
CA SER A 112 1.57 6.33 15.92
C SER A 112 1.71 7.40 14.82
N TYR A 113 0.76 8.33 14.73
CA TYR A 113 0.77 9.41 13.77
C TYR A 113 1.36 10.72 14.30
N ASN A 114 1.85 10.77 15.54
CA ASN A 114 2.44 11.99 16.12
C ASN A 114 3.72 12.46 15.42
N ILE A 115 4.31 11.60 14.57
CA ILE A 115 5.53 11.89 13.81
C ILE A 115 5.28 12.46 12.42
N ILE A 116 4.02 12.68 12.05
CA ILE A 116 3.70 13.24 10.73
C ILE A 116 3.93 14.75 10.74
N ASP A 117 4.50 15.24 9.65
CA ASP A 117 4.79 16.65 9.42
C ASP A 117 3.94 17.19 8.27
N ASP A 118 3.54 18.45 8.38
CA ASP A 118 2.85 19.17 7.32
C ASP A 118 3.70 19.26 6.05
N GLY A 119 3.02 19.34 4.89
CA GLY A 119 3.68 19.48 3.59
C GLY A 119 4.20 18.17 3.00
N ASN A 120 3.99 17.04 3.67
CA ASN A 120 4.23 15.69 3.15
C ASN A 120 2.93 14.95 2.85
N MET A 121 2.99 13.93 2.00
CA MET A 121 1.89 12.99 1.77
C MET A 121 2.25 11.63 2.38
N TYR A 122 1.46 11.18 3.35
CA TYR A 122 1.66 9.89 4.00
C TYR A 122 0.72 8.84 3.42
N ILE A 123 1.25 7.65 3.14
CA ILE A 123 0.48 6.46 2.77
C ILE A 123 0.64 5.46 3.90
N LYS A 124 -0.42 5.28 4.70
CA LYS A 124 -0.45 4.25 5.73
C LYS A 124 -0.57 2.87 5.08
N ILE A 125 0.27 1.93 5.49
CA ILE A 125 0.31 0.55 4.99
C ILE A 125 0.38 -0.39 6.21
N ASP A 126 -0.46 -1.42 6.23
CA ASP A 126 -0.41 -2.48 7.26
C ASP A 126 0.70 -3.48 6.96
N ASP A 127 1.20 -4.13 8.01
CA ASP A 127 2.27 -5.13 7.92
C ASP A 127 1.79 -6.51 7.46
N ASP A 128 0.48 -6.70 7.31
CA ASP A 128 -0.17 -7.91 6.79
C ASP A 128 -0.54 -7.82 5.29
N ILE A 129 -0.10 -6.76 4.60
CA ILE A 129 -0.26 -6.63 3.15
C ILE A 129 0.73 -7.57 2.44
N VAL A 130 0.19 -8.56 1.72
CA VAL A 130 0.97 -9.55 0.96
C VAL A 130 0.98 -9.32 -0.55
N PHE A 131 0.24 -8.34 -1.03
CA PHE A 131 0.15 -7.99 -2.46
C PHE A 131 -0.19 -6.51 -2.65
N ILE A 132 0.54 -5.83 -3.54
CA ILE A 132 0.24 -4.48 -4.00
C ILE A 132 0.28 -4.48 -5.53
N GLU A 133 -0.86 -4.19 -6.17
CA GLU A 133 -0.93 -4.02 -7.62
C GLU A 133 -0.04 -2.84 -8.06
N ASP A 134 0.60 -2.99 -9.23
CA ASP A 134 1.66 -2.11 -9.74
C ASP A 134 1.28 -0.62 -9.76
N ASN A 135 0.01 -0.30 -10.02
CA ASN A 135 -0.49 1.05 -10.10
C ASN A 135 -1.23 1.50 -8.84
N ALA A 136 -1.33 0.69 -7.78
CA ALA A 136 -2.12 1.00 -6.60
C ALA A 136 -1.62 2.28 -5.89
N ILE A 137 -0.32 2.35 -5.58
CA ILE A 137 0.29 3.54 -4.93
C ILE A 137 0.15 4.77 -5.82
N ARG A 138 0.44 4.64 -7.12
CA ARG A 138 0.25 5.74 -8.09
C ARG A 138 -1.19 6.22 -8.12
N SER A 139 -2.16 5.30 -8.11
CA SER A 139 -3.58 5.63 -8.15
C SER A 139 -4.03 6.37 -6.90
N ILE A 140 -3.57 5.97 -5.71
CA ILE A 140 -3.81 6.69 -4.46
C ILE A 140 -3.26 8.12 -4.55
N VAL A 141 -1.97 8.25 -4.88
CA VAL A 141 -1.26 9.54 -4.95
C VAL A 141 -1.93 10.47 -5.97
N CYS A 142 -2.14 10.00 -7.19
CA CYS A 142 -2.74 10.80 -8.25
C CYS A 142 -4.17 11.23 -7.90
N THR A 143 -4.97 10.34 -7.29
CA THR A 143 -6.32 10.69 -6.85
C THR A 143 -6.28 11.79 -5.78
N LYS A 144 -5.40 11.66 -4.77
CA LYS A 144 -5.30 12.64 -3.69
C LYS A 144 -4.82 14.01 -4.19
N LEU A 145 -3.89 14.04 -5.14
CA LEU A 145 -3.40 15.28 -5.75
C LEU A 145 -4.45 15.94 -6.66
N ALA A 146 -5.19 15.15 -7.44
CA ALA A 146 -6.25 15.67 -8.31
C ALA A 146 -7.49 16.14 -7.52
N ARG A 147 -7.70 15.58 -6.32
CA ARG A 147 -8.83 15.86 -5.42
C ARG A 147 -8.32 16.32 -4.05
N PRO A 148 -7.78 17.54 -3.95
CA PRO A 148 -7.26 18.06 -2.69
C PRO A 148 -8.37 18.17 -1.62
N ASP A 149 -9.64 18.26 -2.03
CA ASP A 149 -10.84 18.27 -1.18
C ASP A 149 -11.09 16.94 -0.44
N PHE A 150 -10.55 15.82 -0.93
CA PHE A 150 -10.65 14.55 -0.23
C PHE A 150 -9.70 14.52 0.96
N TYR A 151 -10.22 14.31 2.16
CA TYR A 151 -9.39 14.22 3.36
C TYR A 151 -8.47 12.98 3.32
N VAL A 152 -9.03 11.81 2.99
CA VAL A 152 -8.31 10.53 2.87
C VAL A 152 -8.70 9.84 1.57
N VAL A 153 -7.74 9.20 0.92
CA VAL A 153 -7.94 8.27 -0.19
C VAL A 153 -7.47 6.90 0.26
N SER A 154 -8.35 5.89 0.15
CA SER A 154 -8.01 4.51 0.47
C SER A 154 -7.94 3.67 -0.80
N ALA A 155 -7.03 2.68 -0.81
CA ALA A 155 -7.02 1.66 -1.83
C ALA A 155 -8.25 0.74 -1.70
N ASN A 156 -8.52 0.00 -2.76
CA ASN A 156 -9.45 -1.11 -2.71
C ASN A 156 -8.79 -2.32 -2.03
N VAL A 157 -8.68 -2.30 -0.70
CA VAL A 157 -8.01 -3.35 0.09
C VAL A 157 -8.90 -4.59 0.16
N VAL A 158 -8.46 -5.71 -0.43
CA VAL A 158 -9.21 -6.97 -0.38
C VAL A 158 -9.13 -7.56 1.03
N ASN A 159 -10.23 -8.16 1.49
CA ASN A 159 -10.36 -8.79 2.81
C ASN A 159 -10.30 -7.81 4.00
N GLN A 160 -10.44 -6.50 3.79
CA GLN A 160 -10.66 -5.58 4.90
C GLN A 160 -12.13 -5.63 5.38
N PRO A 161 -12.41 -5.56 6.70
CA PRO A 161 -13.77 -5.69 7.24
C PRO A 161 -14.81 -4.76 6.60
N MET A 162 -14.44 -3.53 6.27
CA MET A 162 -15.38 -2.51 5.79
C MET A 162 -15.94 -2.76 4.39
N ILE A 163 -15.18 -3.42 3.50
CA ILE A 163 -15.60 -3.65 2.10
C ILE A 163 -15.57 -5.13 1.69
N SER A 164 -15.24 -6.06 2.60
CA SER A 164 -15.29 -7.50 2.35
C SER A 164 -16.63 -7.97 1.79
N TRP A 165 -17.76 -7.41 2.26
CA TRP A 165 -19.08 -7.75 1.74
C TRP A 165 -19.28 -7.33 0.27
N ILE A 166 -18.73 -6.18 -0.13
CA ILE A 166 -18.77 -5.71 -1.51
C ILE A 166 -17.95 -6.65 -2.40
N HIS A 167 -16.74 -7.00 -1.98
CA HIS A 167 -15.88 -7.91 -2.73
C HIS A 167 -16.46 -9.30 -2.88
N TRP A 168 -17.12 -9.80 -1.83
CA TRP A 168 -17.84 -11.06 -1.87
C TRP A 168 -18.94 -11.04 -2.92
N ASN A 169 -19.81 -10.03 -2.91
CA ASN A 169 -20.92 -9.93 -3.86
C ASN A 169 -20.49 -9.68 -5.31
N LEU A 170 -19.34 -9.04 -5.51
CA LEU A 170 -18.76 -8.83 -6.84
C LEU A 170 -17.94 -10.03 -7.33
N GLY A 171 -17.80 -11.09 -6.51
CA GLY A 171 -17.01 -12.28 -6.87
C GLY A 171 -15.50 -12.04 -6.97
N ALA A 172 -15.00 -10.98 -6.33
CA ALA A 172 -13.58 -10.63 -6.30
C ALA A 172 -12.76 -11.58 -5.40
N VAL A 173 -13.40 -12.16 -4.38
CA VAL A 173 -12.82 -13.21 -3.54
C VAL A 173 -13.54 -14.51 -3.86
N ARG A 174 -12.79 -15.54 -4.25
CA ARG A 174 -13.32 -16.89 -4.44
C ARG A 174 -12.82 -17.77 -3.30
N PRO A 175 -13.66 -18.66 -2.74
CA PRO A 175 -13.19 -19.63 -1.77
C PRO A 175 -12.07 -20.46 -2.40
N TYR A 176 -11.01 -20.70 -1.62
CA TYR A 176 -10.03 -21.71 -1.98
C TYR A 176 -10.74 -23.06 -2.01
N LEU A 177 -10.74 -23.71 -3.18
CA LEU A 177 -11.17 -25.08 -3.34
C LEU A 177 -9.90 -25.92 -3.43
N PRO A 178 -9.58 -26.76 -2.42
CA PRO A 178 -8.41 -27.61 -2.48
C PRO A 178 -8.51 -28.53 -3.69
N GLU A 179 -7.37 -28.81 -4.31
CA GLU A 179 -7.24 -29.84 -5.34
C GLU A 179 -7.55 -31.19 -4.69
N THR A 180 -8.80 -31.64 -4.78
CA THR A 180 -9.23 -32.92 -4.17
C THR A 180 -8.86 -34.14 -5.01
N GLU A 181 -8.48 -33.94 -6.26
CA GLU A 181 -8.17 -35.02 -7.20
C GLU A 181 -6.70 -35.45 -7.18
N ASP A 182 -5.80 -34.56 -6.76
CA ASP A 182 -4.37 -34.86 -6.69
C ASP A 182 -3.99 -35.41 -5.31
N LYS A 183 -3.32 -36.57 -5.30
CA LYS A 183 -2.76 -37.12 -4.07
C LYS A 183 -1.58 -36.25 -3.63
N TYR A 184 -1.65 -35.71 -2.41
CA TYR A 184 -0.49 -35.10 -1.78
C TYR A 184 0.71 -36.07 -1.79
N PRO A 185 1.91 -35.62 -2.19
CA PRO A 185 3.10 -36.45 -2.12
C PRO A 185 3.36 -36.85 -0.66
N ALA A 186 3.85 -38.08 -0.46
CA ALA A 186 4.24 -38.53 0.88
C ALA A 186 5.36 -37.62 1.41
N PRO A 187 5.33 -37.24 2.71
CA PRO A 187 6.41 -36.47 3.31
C PRO A 187 7.72 -37.27 3.21
N GLU A 188 8.82 -36.59 2.91
CA GLU A 188 10.14 -37.24 2.90
C GLU A 188 10.56 -37.65 4.32
N PRO A 189 11.28 -38.78 4.48
CA PRO A 189 11.86 -39.16 5.76
C PRO A 189 12.89 -38.10 6.17
N GLY A 190 12.67 -37.47 7.32
CA GLY A 190 13.60 -36.52 7.94
C GLY A 190 14.86 -37.16 8.52
#